data_AF-A0AAD6LTH4-F1
#
_entry.id   AF-A0AAD6LTH4-F1
#
_cell.length_a   1.000
_cell.length_b   1.000
_cell.length_c   1.000
_cell.angle_alpha   90.00
_cell.angle_beta   90.00
_cell.angle_gamma   90.00
#
_symmetry.space_group_name_H-M   'P 1'
#
loop_
_entity.id
_entity.type
_entity.pdbx_description
1 polymer ?
#
loop_
_entity_poly.entity_id
_entity_poly.type
_entity_poly.pdbx_seq_one_letter_code
_entity_poly.pdbx_strand_id
1 'polypeptide(L)'
;MNNSSTGSSSKSKAGSSSQPSETSFKRKRGLFQKDLQHMMYGFGDDPNLVWSAIEYTYTYLLLLEQPLPETVALVEDIVVEYVTDMAHKAQEIGSKRGKLSVEDFLFLIRKDPPKLNRCTELLSMQEELKQARKAFEVDEEKLASTE
;
A
#
# COMPACT_ATOMS: atom_id res chain seq x y z
N MET A 1 37.64 -59.31 -1.85
CA MET A 1 37.09 -59.20 -3.23
C MET A 1 35.75 -58.46 -3.10
N ASN A 2 35.75 -57.17 -3.44
CA ASN A 2 34.97 -56.54 -4.53
C ASN A 2 33.46 -56.80 -4.52
N ASN A 3 32.55 -55.90 -4.87
CA ASN A 3 32.45 -54.44 -5.03
C ASN A 3 30.96 -54.23 -5.46
N SER A 4 30.34 -53.13 -5.00
CA SER A 4 29.30 -52.31 -5.68
C SER A 4 28.12 -52.89 -6.51
N SER A 5 26.91 -52.34 -6.27
CA SER A 5 26.00 -51.66 -7.25
C SER A 5 24.51 -51.97 -6.99
N THR A 6 23.75 -51.02 -6.41
CA THR A 6 22.71 -50.16 -7.04
C THR A 6 21.49 -50.89 -7.62
N GLY A 7 20.31 -50.60 -7.05
CA GLY A 7 19.00 -50.92 -7.62
C GLY A 7 17.89 -50.10 -6.97
N SER A 8 17.37 -49.13 -7.71
CA SER A 8 16.34 -48.14 -7.36
C SER A 8 14.92 -48.71 -7.25
N SER A 9 14.07 -48.14 -6.40
CA SER A 9 12.67 -47.92 -6.77
C SER A 9 12.09 -46.68 -6.09
N SER A 10 11.92 -45.65 -6.91
CA SER A 10 11.28 -44.38 -6.64
C SER A 10 9.78 -44.54 -6.35
N LYS A 11 9.32 -44.11 -5.16
CA LYS A 11 7.90 -43.87 -4.92
C LYS A 11 7.57 -42.46 -5.40
N SER A 12 6.87 -42.40 -6.53
CA SER A 12 6.42 -41.20 -7.23
C SER A 12 5.59 -40.27 -6.34
N LYS A 13 6.01 -39.01 -6.29
CA LYS A 13 5.33 -37.83 -5.77
C LYS A 13 4.20 -37.46 -6.75
N ALA A 14 2.95 -37.79 -6.39
CA ALA A 14 1.77 -37.29 -7.10
C ALA A 14 1.37 -35.93 -6.49
N GLY A 15 1.13 -34.95 -7.36
CA GLY A 15 1.08 -33.53 -7.05
C GLY A 15 0.01 -33.13 -6.05
N SER A 16 0.43 -32.37 -5.03
CA SER A 16 -0.47 -31.43 -4.37
C SER A 16 -0.61 -30.25 -5.31
N SER A 17 -1.71 -30.21 -6.05
CA SER A 17 -2.13 -29.01 -6.79
C SER A 17 -2.15 -27.85 -5.80
N SER A 18 -1.25 -26.88 -6.01
CA SER A 18 -1.30 -25.58 -5.36
C SER A 18 -2.55 -24.87 -5.87
N GLN A 19 -3.68 -25.09 -5.19
CA GLN A 19 -4.80 -24.17 -5.31
C GLN A 19 -4.30 -22.81 -4.81
N PRO A 20 -4.39 -21.73 -5.60
CA PRO A 20 -4.29 -20.41 -5.03
C PRO A 20 -5.47 -20.32 -4.06
N SER A 21 -5.18 -20.12 -2.78
CA SER A 21 -6.20 -19.78 -1.81
C SER A 21 -6.87 -18.51 -2.32
N GLU A 22 -8.08 -18.64 -2.86
CA GLU A 22 -9.01 -17.53 -2.97
C GLU A 22 -9.37 -17.12 -1.55
N THR A 23 -8.47 -16.42 -0.89
CA THR A 23 -8.84 -15.46 0.13
C THR A 23 -9.54 -14.34 -0.62
N SER A 24 -10.78 -14.60 -1.03
CA SER A 24 -11.75 -13.56 -1.26
C SER A 24 -11.90 -12.87 0.09
N PHE A 25 -10.96 -11.95 0.38
CA PHE A 25 -11.19 -10.89 1.33
C PHE A 25 -12.54 -10.36 0.92
N LYS A 26 -13.58 -10.64 1.71
CA LYS A 26 -14.91 -10.07 1.50
C LYS A 26 -14.65 -8.57 1.43
N ARG A 27 -14.58 -8.04 0.20
CA ARG A 27 -14.02 -6.71 -0.06
C ARG A 27 -14.81 -5.78 0.82
N LYS A 28 -14.17 -5.28 1.88
CA LYS A 28 -14.78 -4.30 2.75
C LYS A 28 -14.77 -3.02 1.93
N ARG A 29 -15.74 -2.90 1.02
CA ARG A 29 -15.87 -1.76 0.11
C ARG A 29 -16.01 -0.49 0.95
N GLY A 30 -15.45 0.62 0.47
CA GLY A 30 -15.50 1.90 1.16
C GLY A 30 -14.45 2.08 2.24
N LEU A 31 -13.33 1.34 2.21
CA LEU A 31 -12.18 1.57 3.09
C LEU A 31 -11.51 2.90 2.77
N PHE A 32 -11.35 3.20 1.47
CA PHE A 32 -10.55 4.34 0.99
C PHE A 32 -11.38 5.39 0.26
N GLN A 33 -12.71 5.23 0.18
CA GLN A 33 -13.56 6.11 -0.64
C GLN A 33 -13.35 7.60 -0.34
N LYS A 34 -13.31 7.98 0.94
CA LYS A 34 -13.09 9.39 1.33
C LYS A 34 -11.72 9.89 0.88
N ASP A 35 -10.66 9.13 1.15
CA ASP A 35 -9.30 9.57 0.84
C ASP A 35 -9.03 9.58 -0.67
N LEU A 36 -9.61 8.63 -1.41
CA LEU A 36 -9.55 8.57 -2.87
C LEU A 36 -10.23 9.77 -3.51
N GLN A 37 -11.37 10.24 -3.01
CA GLN A 37 -12.01 11.46 -3.50
C GLN A 37 -11.08 12.67 -3.41
N HIS A 38 -10.41 12.86 -2.27
CA HIS A 38 -9.46 13.96 -2.08
C HIS A 38 -8.20 13.79 -2.95
N MET A 39 -7.74 12.55 -3.13
CA MET A 39 -6.61 12.26 -3.99
C MET A 39 -6.93 12.55 -5.45
N MET A 40 -8.09 12.10 -5.93
CA MET A 40 -8.58 12.33 -7.30
C MET A 40 -8.68 13.84 -7.58
N TYR A 41 -9.20 14.62 -6.64
CA TYR A 41 -9.16 16.09 -6.73
C TYR A 41 -7.73 16.65 -6.84
N GLY A 42 -6.78 16.13 -6.05
CA GLY A 42 -5.37 16.51 -6.14
C GLY A 42 -4.71 16.20 -7.48
N PHE A 43 -5.25 15.25 -8.26
CA PHE A 43 -4.83 14.93 -9.63
C PHE A 43 -5.61 15.70 -10.70
N GLY A 44 -6.44 16.66 -10.31
CA GLY A 44 -7.20 17.52 -11.22
C GLY A 44 -8.55 16.92 -11.66
N ASP A 45 -9.03 15.87 -10.98
CA ASP A 45 -10.43 15.47 -11.14
C ASP A 45 -11.32 16.60 -10.62
N ASP A 46 -12.27 17.04 -11.44
CA ASP A 46 -13.09 18.18 -11.11
C ASP A 46 -13.92 17.87 -9.85
N PRO A 47 -14.04 18.80 -8.90
CA PRO A 47 -15.27 18.87 -8.14
C PRO A 47 -16.34 19.24 -9.17
N ASN A 48 -16.98 18.24 -9.79
CA ASN A 48 -17.89 18.45 -10.92
C ASN A 48 -18.90 19.55 -10.58
N LEU A 49 -18.70 20.73 -11.17
CA LEU A 49 -19.60 21.87 -11.06
C LEU A 49 -20.79 21.61 -11.98
N VAL A 50 -21.75 20.80 -11.53
CA VAL A 50 -23.01 20.66 -12.27
C VAL A 50 -23.84 21.91 -12.00
N TRP A 51 -23.84 22.84 -12.96
CA TRP A 51 -24.90 23.83 -13.06
C TRP A 51 -26.14 23.08 -13.55
N SER A 52 -26.94 22.51 -12.63
CA SER A 52 -28.31 22.13 -13.03
C SER A 52 -29.07 23.44 -13.23
N ALA A 53 -29.04 23.94 -14.45
CA ALA A 53 -29.88 25.03 -14.88
C ALA A 53 -31.32 24.51 -14.92
N ILE A 54 -32.00 24.59 -13.79
CA ILE A 54 -33.45 24.64 -13.78
C ILE A 54 -33.80 25.97 -13.12
N GLU A 55 -34.21 26.89 -14.01
CA GLU A 55 -34.96 28.12 -13.83
C GLU A 55 -34.88 28.88 -12.49
N TYR A 56 -34.43 30.13 -12.62
CA TYR A 56 -34.85 31.35 -11.90
C TYR A 56 -35.24 31.25 -10.41
N THR A 57 -34.56 32.11 -9.64
CA THR A 57 -34.80 32.57 -8.26
C THR A 57 -34.13 31.78 -7.13
N TYR A 58 -33.06 32.41 -6.62
CA TYR A 58 -32.48 32.29 -5.28
C TYR A 58 -32.76 31.00 -4.48
N THR A 59 -31.77 30.11 -4.44
CA THR A 59 -31.31 29.44 -3.20
C THR A 59 -29.93 28.84 -3.41
N TYR A 60 -28.93 29.43 -2.75
CA TYR A 60 -27.59 28.85 -2.64
C TYR A 60 -27.64 27.70 -1.64
N LEU A 61 -27.54 26.46 -2.12
CA LEU A 61 -27.09 25.36 -1.28
C LEU A 61 -26.03 24.57 -2.04
N LEU A 62 -24.78 24.82 -1.67
CA LEU A 62 -23.60 24.07 -2.10
C LEU A 62 -23.75 22.61 -1.69
N LEU A 63 -24.25 21.77 -2.60
CA LEU A 63 -24.13 20.32 -2.47
C LEU A 63 -22.96 19.87 -3.34
N LEU A 64 -21.84 19.60 -2.67
CA LEU A 64 -20.60 19.07 -3.24
C LEU A 64 -20.88 17.70 -3.86
N GLU A 65 -20.98 17.63 -5.18
CA GLU A 65 -21.02 16.34 -5.87
C GLU A 65 -19.59 15.79 -5.96
N GLN A 66 -19.31 14.81 -5.10
CA GLN A 66 -18.06 14.04 -5.08
C GLN A 66 -17.85 13.36 -6.45
N PRO A 67 -16.61 12.99 -6.84
CA PRO A 67 -16.39 12.20 -8.06
C PRO A 67 -17.30 10.97 -8.08
N LEU A 68 -17.75 10.57 -9.27
CA LEU A 68 -18.79 9.55 -9.45
C LEU A 68 -18.52 8.35 -8.54
N PRO A 69 -19.49 7.89 -7.74
CA PRO A 69 -19.26 6.84 -6.75
C PRO A 69 -18.80 5.53 -7.41
N GLU A 70 -19.20 5.29 -8.65
CA GLU A 70 -18.73 4.16 -9.47
C GLU A 70 -17.24 4.28 -9.81
N THR A 71 -16.76 5.48 -10.17
CA THR A 71 -15.33 5.74 -10.43
C THR A 71 -14.51 5.55 -9.17
N VAL A 72 -14.95 6.10 -8.04
CA VAL A 72 -14.23 5.94 -6.76
C VAL A 72 -14.19 4.46 -6.35
N ALA A 73 -15.29 3.72 -6.53
CA ALA A 73 -15.32 2.29 -6.25
C ALA A 73 -14.40 1.48 -7.16
N LEU A 74 -14.32 1.83 -8.45
CA LEU A 74 -13.40 1.18 -9.39
C LEU A 74 -11.93 1.49 -9.05
N VAL A 75 -11.62 2.74 -8.73
CA VAL A 75 -10.26 3.14 -8.30
C VAL A 75 -9.88 2.42 -7.01
N GLU A 76 -10.82 2.26 -6.07
CA GLU A 76 -10.60 1.46 -4.86
C GLU A 76 -10.23 0.01 -5.19
N ASP A 77 -10.96 -0.64 -6.09
CA ASP A 77 -10.66 -2.01 -6.53
C ASP A 77 -9.25 -2.09 -7.17
N ILE A 78 -8.89 -1.13 -8.05
CA ILE A 78 -7.57 -1.06 -8.71
C ILE A 78 -6.45 -0.86 -7.69
N VAL A 79 -6.64 0.03 -6.72
CA VAL A 79 -5.63 0.34 -5.70
C VAL A 79 -5.39 -0.87 -4.79
N VAL A 80 -6.46 -1.56 -4.37
CA VAL A 80 -6.36 -2.76 -3.54
C VAL A 80 -5.61 -3.86 -4.28
N GLU A 81 -5.93 -4.09 -5.55
CA GLU A 81 -5.21 -5.06 -6.39
C GLU A 81 -3.72 -4.69 -6.51
N TYR A 82 -3.43 -3.43 -6.86
CA TYR A 82 -2.06 -2.94 -7.00
C TYR A 82 -1.21 -3.10 -5.74
N VAL A 83 -1.75 -2.72 -4.57
CA VAL A 83 -1.03 -2.82 -3.29
C VAL A 83 -0.80 -4.28 -2.92
N THR A 84 -1.79 -5.14 -3.16
CA THR A 84 -1.67 -6.58 -2.89
C THR A 84 -0.57 -7.20 -3.75
N ASP A 85 -0.57 -6.91 -5.05
CA ASP A 85 0.45 -7.38 -5.99
C ASP A 85 1.85 -6.87 -5.64
N MET A 86 1.97 -5.61 -5.25
CA MET A 86 3.24 -5.03 -4.82
C MET A 86 3.75 -5.70 -3.55
N ALA A 87 2.88 -5.96 -2.56
CA ALA A 87 3.24 -6.63 -1.32
C ALA A 87 3.73 -8.06 -1.58
N HIS A 88 3.06 -8.82 -2.45
CA HIS A 88 3.51 -10.17 -2.83
C HIS A 88 4.89 -10.15 -3.51
N LYS A 89 5.11 -9.23 -4.45
CA LYS A 89 6.42 -9.08 -5.12
C LYS A 89 7.52 -8.70 -4.13
N ALA A 90 7.22 -7.81 -3.17
CA ALA A 90 8.18 -7.41 -2.15
C ALA A 90 8.49 -8.57 -1.20
N GLN A 91 7.47 -9.34 -0.81
CA GLN A 91 7.62 -10.52 0.01
C GLN A 91 8.47 -11.60 -0.66
N GLU A 92 8.34 -11.82 -1.97
CA GLU A 92 9.18 -12.79 -2.69
C GLU A 92 10.68 -12.44 -2.59
N ILE A 93 11.00 -11.15 -2.65
CA ILE A 93 12.37 -10.64 -2.47
C ILE A 93 12.81 -10.82 -1.01
N GLY A 94 12.02 -10.33 -0.06
CA GLY A 94 12.31 -10.39 1.38
C GLY A 94 12.36 -11.82 1.94
N SER A 95 11.66 -12.76 1.31
CA SER A 95 11.65 -14.19 1.71
C SER A 95 13.03 -14.82 1.62
N LYS A 96 13.91 -14.35 0.71
CA LYS A 96 15.31 -14.81 0.64
C LYS A 96 16.11 -14.43 1.88
N ARG A 97 15.76 -13.32 2.53
CA ARG A 97 16.34 -12.83 3.78
C ARG A 97 15.57 -13.30 5.02
N GLY A 98 14.38 -13.88 4.83
CA GLY A 98 13.50 -14.34 5.90
C GLY A 98 12.67 -13.24 6.58
N LYS A 99 12.74 -11.99 6.10
CA LYS A 99 11.98 -10.86 6.65
C LYS A 99 11.69 -9.84 5.55
N LEU A 100 10.49 -9.27 5.55
CA LEU A 100 10.13 -8.13 4.70
C LEU A 100 10.67 -6.82 5.30
N SER A 101 11.41 -6.01 4.53
CA SER A 101 11.82 -4.65 4.89
C SER A 101 11.34 -3.62 3.87
N VAL A 102 11.50 -2.34 4.23
CA VAL A 102 11.23 -1.19 3.35
C VAL A 102 12.13 -1.21 2.11
N GLU A 103 13.35 -1.74 2.23
CA GLU A 103 14.30 -1.85 1.11
C GLU A 103 13.76 -2.75 -0.01
N ASP A 104 12.95 -3.75 0.32
CA ASP A 104 12.33 -4.64 -0.66
C ASP A 104 11.34 -3.87 -1.56
N PHE A 105 10.61 -2.90 -1.00
CA PHE A 105 9.73 -2.01 -1.76
C PHE A 105 10.52 -1.01 -2.61
N LEU A 106 11.58 -0.41 -2.04
CA LEU A 106 12.48 0.49 -2.76
C LEU A 106 13.13 -0.20 -3.97
N PHE A 107 13.49 -1.48 -3.82
CA PHE A 107 14.03 -2.29 -4.91
C PHE A 107 13.02 -2.49 -6.05
N LEU A 108 11.73 -2.68 -5.76
CA LEU A 108 10.71 -2.82 -6.79
C LEU A 108 10.53 -1.55 -7.63
N ILE A 109 10.56 -0.37 -6.99
CA ILE A 109 10.35 0.92 -7.66
C ILE A 109 11.63 1.51 -8.27
N ARG A 110 12.78 0.85 -8.14
CA ARG A 110 14.11 1.38 -8.51
C ARG A 110 14.26 1.83 -9.97
N LYS A 111 13.37 1.38 -10.86
CA LYS A 111 13.38 1.74 -12.28
C LYS A 111 12.66 3.06 -12.57
N ASP A 112 11.96 3.61 -11.59
CA ASP A 112 11.25 4.89 -11.68
C ASP A 112 11.96 5.92 -10.78
N PRO A 113 12.95 6.66 -11.32
CA PRO A 113 13.76 7.57 -10.51
C PRO A 113 12.96 8.65 -9.78
N PRO A 114 11.95 9.31 -10.39
CA PRO A 114 11.08 10.25 -9.67
C PRO A 114 10.40 9.65 -8.43
N LYS A 115 9.80 8.46 -8.56
CA LYS A 115 9.16 7.79 -7.41
C LYS A 115 10.16 7.37 -6.36
N LEU A 116 11.30 6.80 -6.76
CA LEU A 116 12.35 6.38 -5.83
C LEU A 116 12.90 7.55 -5.02
N ASN A 117 13.19 8.68 -5.68
CA ASN A 117 13.70 9.87 -5.03
C ASN A 117 12.69 10.41 -4.03
N ARG A 118 11.42 10.49 -4.42
CA ARG A 118 10.36 10.97 -3.54
C ARG A 118 10.18 10.07 -2.31
N CYS A 119 10.22 8.75 -2.48
CA CYS A 119 10.15 7.82 -1.35
C CYS A 119 11.34 7.97 -0.41
N THR A 120 12.55 8.13 -0.95
CA THR A 120 13.77 8.28 -0.16
C THR A 120 13.75 9.57 0.67
N GLU A 121 13.32 10.68 0.07
CA GLU A 121 13.14 11.96 0.76
C GLU A 121 12.15 11.83 1.94
N LEU A 122 10.98 11.24 1.70
CA LEU A 122 9.94 11.07 2.72
C LEU A 122 10.41 10.19 3.90
N LEU A 123 11.18 9.13 3.61
CA LEU A 123 11.75 8.27 4.65
C LEU A 123 12.79 9.02 5.50
N SER A 124 13.64 9.83 4.86
CA SER A 124 14.62 10.68 5.57
C SER A 124 13.92 11.66 6.51
N MET A 125 12.91 12.37 6.01
CA MET A 125 12.15 13.33 6.82
C MET A 125 11.41 12.65 7.98
N GLN A 126 10.86 11.45 7.76
CA GLN A 126 10.22 10.68 8.82
C GLN A 126 11.22 10.32 9.93
N GLU A 127 12.44 9.96 9.56
CA GLU A 127 13.50 9.65 10.53
C GLU A 127 13.90 10.89 11.34
N GLU A 128 14.07 12.05 10.69
CA GLU A 128 14.34 13.33 11.36
C GLU A 128 13.23 13.71 12.35
N LEU A 129 11.96 13.59 11.94
CA LEU A 129 10.82 13.84 12.82
C LEU A 129 10.79 12.88 14.02
N LYS A 130 11.16 11.62 13.80
CA LYS A 130 11.23 10.62 14.87
C LYS A 130 12.36 10.92 15.85
N GLN A 131 13.51 11.38 15.36
CA GLN A 131 14.63 11.80 16.21
C GLN A 131 14.26 13.06 17.01
N ALA A 132 13.64 14.05 16.38
CA ALA A 132 13.17 15.26 17.06
C ALA A 132 12.20 14.94 18.19
N ARG A 133 11.20 14.07 17.95
CA ARG A 133 10.24 13.64 19.00
C ARG A 133 10.94 12.98 20.20
N LYS A 134 11.92 12.12 19.94
CA LYS A 134 12.69 11.45 21.00
C LYS A 134 13.55 12.39 21.83
N ALA A 135 14.08 13.46 21.24
CA ALA A 135 14.88 14.43 21.97
C ALA A 135 14.08 15.08 23.11
N PHE A 136 12.79 15.32 22.91
CA PHE A 136 11.90 15.88 23.94
C PHE A 136 11.48 14.87 25.02
N GLU A 137 11.38 13.57 24.70
CA GLU A 137 11.06 12.52 25.69
C GLU A 137 12.21 12.28 26.68
N VAL A 138 13.47 12.39 26.24
CA VAL A 138 14.66 12.17 27.08
C VAL A 138 14.88 13.30 28.11
N ASP A 139 14.44 14.52 27.79
CA ASP A 139 14.59 15.67 28.68
C ASP A 139 13.67 15.57 29.91
N GLU A 140 12.51 14.93 29.80
CA GLU A 140 11.54 14.79 30.91
C GLU A 140 12.00 13.75 31.97
N GLU A 141 12.51 12.58 31.55
CA GLU A 141 13.04 11.56 32.46
C GLU A 141 14.31 12.02 33.20
N LYS A 142 15.17 12.80 32.54
CA LYS A 142 16.38 13.35 33.17
C LYS A 142 16.06 14.42 34.21
N LEU A 143 15.05 15.26 33.97
CA LEU A 143 14.63 16.28 34.94
C LEU A 143 13.97 15.65 36.19
N ALA A 144 13.16 14.61 36.02
CA ALA A 144 12.49 13.90 37.13
C ALA A 144 13.45 13.11 38.05
N SER A 145 14.67 12.81 37.59
CA SER A 145 15.67 12.07 38.36
C SER A 145 16.64 12.97 39.15
N THR A 146 16.43 14.30 39.11
CA THR A 146 17.29 15.30 39.77
C THR A 146 16.68 15.93 41.02
N GLU A 147 15.55 15.41 41.51
CA GLU A 147 14.98 15.75 42.84
C GLU A 147 15.17 14.64 43.87
#